data_AF-A0A3Q4GB16-F1
#
_entry.id   AF-A0A3Q4GB16-F1
#
_cell.length_a   1.000
_cell.length_b   1.000
_cell.length_c   1.000
_cell.angle_alpha   90.00
_cell.angle_beta   90.00
_cell.angle_gamma   90.00
#
_symmetry.space_group_name_H-M   'P 1'
#
loop_
_entity.id
_entity.type
_entity.pdbx_description
1 polymer ?
#
loop_
_entity_poly.entity_id
_entity_poly.type
_entity_poly.pdbx_seq_one_letter_code
_entity_poly.pdbx_strand_id
1 'polypeptide(L)'
;DTGQLAPESKKQTKIGTTLLQLHFWIPWFQYPIIYDIRARPRKISSLTGSKDLQMVNIAVRVLSRPMASNLPAMYQQLGKDYDERVLPSIVNEILKSVVAKFNASQLITQRAQVLKYNNRELFERAKDFNIILDDVAITELSFSSQYTAAVEAKQVAQQEAQRAQFYVEKAKQDQRQKIIQAEGEAEAAKMLGQAVTKNPGYLKLRRIRAAQNIAKTVSTLLHCLRLRFCFVLTLSKIPEMRALAFE
;
A
#
# COMPACT_ATOMS: atom_id res chain seq x y z
N ASP A 1 12.99 12.13 40.39
CA ASP A 1 11.83 12.68 39.68
C ASP A 1 11.59 11.95 38.37
N THR A 2 10.94 10.79 38.39
CA THR A 2 9.53 10.71 37.98
C THR A 2 8.90 9.47 38.62
N GLY A 3 8.05 9.70 39.62
CA GLY A 3 7.26 8.65 40.23
C GLY A 3 6.24 8.11 39.22
N GLN A 4 6.29 6.82 38.95
CA GLN A 4 5.23 6.09 38.27
C GLN A 4 3.98 6.12 39.15
N LEU A 5 3.06 7.03 38.83
CA LEU A 5 1.68 7.00 39.29
C LEU A 5 1.02 5.76 38.67
N ALA A 6 0.84 4.72 39.47
CA ALA A 6 -0.06 3.61 39.15
C ALA A 6 -1.50 4.14 39.09
N PRO A 7 -2.27 3.92 38.00
CA PRO A 7 -3.67 4.32 37.99
C PRO A 7 -4.48 3.29 38.79
N GLU A 8 -4.80 3.64 40.02
CA GLU A 8 -5.85 3.03 40.83
C GLU A 8 -7.21 3.30 40.15
N SER A 9 -7.77 2.32 39.44
CA SER A 9 -9.05 2.53 38.73
C SER A 9 -10.01 1.33 38.84
N LYS A 10 -10.04 0.68 40.01
CA LYS A 10 -11.13 -0.25 40.34
C LYS A 10 -12.27 0.56 40.95
N LYS A 11 -13.30 0.91 40.17
CA LYS A 11 -14.52 1.50 40.74
C LYS A 11 -15.38 0.39 41.33
N GLN A 12 -15.49 0.36 42.66
CA GLN A 12 -16.49 -0.46 43.34
C GLN A 12 -17.85 0.21 43.15
N THR A 13 -18.74 -0.40 42.35
CA THR A 13 -20.12 0.09 42.22
C THR A 13 -21.03 -0.89 42.93
N LYS A 14 -21.72 -0.44 43.99
CA LYS A 14 -22.70 -1.25 44.72
C LYS A 14 -23.98 -1.35 43.89
N ILE A 15 -24.28 -2.53 43.38
CA ILE A 15 -25.45 -2.82 42.55
C ILE A 15 -26.61 -3.15 43.49
N GLY A 16 -27.25 -2.11 44.03
CA GLY A 16 -28.50 -2.24 44.78
C GLY A 16 -29.67 -1.93 43.87
N THR A 17 -30.36 -2.95 43.36
CA THR A 17 -31.67 -2.80 42.71
C THR A 17 -32.63 -2.16 43.70
N THR A 18 -33.15 -0.97 43.43
CA THR A 18 -34.14 -0.33 44.31
C THR A 18 -35.27 0.32 43.53
N LEU A 19 -36.49 -0.13 43.84
CA LEU A 19 -37.76 0.54 43.51
C LEU A 19 -38.22 1.48 44.64
N LEU A 20 -37.41 1.69 45.68
CA LEU A 20 -37.73 2.66 46.73
C LEU A 20 -36.44 3.24 47.34
N GLN A 21 -36.44 4.56 47.46
CA GLN A 21 -35.33 5.44 47.79
C GLN A 21 -34.96 5.40 49.28
N LEU A 22 -34.46 4.26 49.78
CA LEU A 22 -33.80 4.10 51.09
C LEU A 22 -32.86 2.89 51.03
N HIS A 23 -31.57 3.11 50.72
CA HIS A 23 -30.58 2.03 50.67
C HIS A 23 -29.90 1.86 52.04
N PHE A 24 -30.50 1.06 52.92
CA PHE A 24 -29.90 0.66 54.21
C PHE A 24 -28.86 -0.46 53.95
N TRP A 25 -27.58 -0.17 54.17
CA TRP A 25 -26.49 -1.12 53.96
C TRP A 25 -26.33 -2.03 55.19
N ILE A 26 -26.48 -3.35 55.01
CA ILE A 26 -26.25 -4.36 56.06
C ILE A 26 -24.84 -4.96 55.87
N PRO A 27 -23.88 -4.70 56.78
CA PRO A 27 -22.47 -5.03 56.58
C PRO A 27 -22.14 -6.52 56.40
N TRP A 28 -23.06 -7.42 56.77
CA TRP A 28 -22.81 -8.87 56.85
C TRP A 28 -23.40 -9.67 55.68
N PHE A 29 -24.27 -9.09 54.86
CA PHE A 29 -25.01 -9.82 53.82
C PHE A 29 -24.84 -9.27 52.39
N GLN A 30 -24.23 -8.10 52.21
CA GLN A 30 -24.05 -7.48 50.89
C GLN A 30 -22.56 -7.39 50.52
N TYR A 31 -22.14 -8.19 49.54
CA TYR A 31 -20.78 -8.14 48.98
C TYR A 31 -20.73 -7.23 47.75
N PRO A 32 -19.78 -6.27 47.66
CA PRO A 32 -19.62 -5.43 46.48
C PRO A 32 -19.05 -6.25 45.31
N ILE A 33 -19.69 -6.13 44.15
CA ILE A 33 -19.21 -6.73 42.91
C ILE A 33 -18.25 -5.76 42.24
N ILE A 34 -16.97 -6.14 42.18
CA ILE A 34 -15.94 -5.31 41.56
C ILE A 34 -16.03 -5.49 40.03
N TYR A 35 -16.21 -4.38 39.34
CA TYR A 35 -16.27 -4.34 37.88
C TYR A 35 -15.10 -3.55 37.31
N ASP A 36 -14.49 -4.07 36.26
CA ASP A 36 -13.42 -3.37 35.56
C ASP A 36 -14.00 -2.58 34.38
N ILE A 37 -13.76 -1.27 34.39
CA ILE A 37 -14.25 -0.33 33.39
C ILE A 37 -13.20 0.03 32.34
N ARG A 38 -12.04 -0.64 32.38
CA ARG A 38 -10.96 -0.40 31.41
C ARG A 38 -11.32 -0.95 30.04
N ALA A 39 -10.79 -0.27 29.02
CA ALA A 39 -10.89 -0.71 27.65
C ALA A 39 -10.13 -2.02 27.46
N ARG A 40 -10.81 -3.04 26.93
CA ARG A 40 -10.22 -4.36 26.67
C ARG A 40 -10.30 -4.68 25.18
N PRO A 41 -9.16 -5.06 24.55
CA PRO A 41 -9.16 -5.46 23.16
C PRO A 41 -9.68 -6.89 23.02
N ARG A 42 -10.50 -7.14 22.01
CA ARG A 42 -11.00 -8.47 21.66
C ARG A 42 -10.93 -8.68 20.16
N LYS A 43 -10.33 -9.80 19.74
CA LYS A 43 -10.32 -10.24 18.33
C LYS A 43 -11.52 -11.17 18.11
N ILE A 44 -12.38 -10.83 17.17
CA ILE A 44 -13.54 -11.63 16.77
C ILE A 44 -13.37 -11.94 15.28
N SER A 45 -13.48 -13.21 14.90
CA SER A 45 -13.45 -13.65 13.51
C SER A 45 -14.81 -14.17 13.09
N SER A 46 -15.16 -13.92 11.83
CA SER A 46 -16.41 -14.38 11.23
C SER A 46 -16.18 -14.76 9.77
N LEU A 47 -16.78 -15.88 9.38
CA LEU A 47 -16.89 -16.27 7.99
C LEU A 47 -18.19 -15.69 7.42
N THR A 48 -18.10 -14.88 6.37
CA THR A 48 -19.26 -14.24 5.76
C THR A 48 -19.21 -14.29 4.23
N GLY A 49 -20.39 -14.26 3.60
CA GLY A 49 -20.52 -14.05 2.17
C GLY A 49 -20.44 -12.57 1.83
N SER A 50 -19.74 -12.25 0.75
CA SER A 50 -19.76 -10.93 0.09
C SER A 50 -20.94 -10.81 -0.88
N LYS A 51 -21.15 -9.62 -1.44
CA LYS A 51 -22.19 -9.36 -2.45
C LYS A 51 -22.11 -10.27 -3.68
N ASP A 52 -20.90 -10.67 -4.07
CA ASP A 52 -20.64 -11.55 -5.21
C ASP A 52 -20.70 -13.05 -4.83
N LEU A 53 -21.29 -13.40 -3.67
CA LEU A 53 -21.38 -14.76 -3.12
C LEU A 53 -20.02 -15.41 -2.83
N GLN A 54 -18.94 -14.64 -2.77
CA GLN A 54 -17.63 -15.14 -2.36
C GLN A 54 -17.54 -15.19 -0.83
N MET A 55 -17.09 -16.33 -0.31
CA MET A 55 -16.80 -16.52 1.12
C MET A 55 -15.51 -15.79 1.52
N VAL A 56 -15.59 -15.01 2.59
CA VAL A 56 -14.49 -14.21 3.14
C VAL A 56 -14.39 -14.46 4.64
N ASN A 57 -13.19 -14.75 5.12
CA ASN A 57 -12.91 -14.80 6.55
C ASN A 57 -12.36 -13.44 6.98
N ILE A 58 -13.08 -12.79 7.90
CA ILE A 58 -12.77 -11.45 8.37
C ILE A 58 -12.56 -11.51 9.87
N ALA A 59 -11.44 -10.99 10.34
CA ALA A 59 -11.18 -10.79 11.75
C ALA A 59 -11.13 -9.31 12.10
N VAL A 60 -11.84 -8.93 13.15
CA VAL A 60 -11.95 -7.57 13.66
C VAL A 60 -11.46 -7.53 15.09
N ARG A 61 -10.62 -6.55 15.40
CA ARG A 61 -10.25 -6.17 16.75
C ARG A 61 -11.15 -5.03 17.20
N VAL A 62 -11.87 -5.25 18.30
CA VAL A 62 -12.73 -4.26 18.93
C VAL A 62 -12.12 -3.90 20.28
N LEU A 63 -11.96 -2.62 20.55
CA LEU A 63 -11.60 -2.09 21.86
C LEU A 63 -12.87 -1.56 22.51
N SER A 64 -13.30 -2.19 23.60
CA SER A 64 -14.58 -1.89 24.24
C SER A 64 -14.45 -1.71 25.74
N ARG A 65 -15.32 -0.88 26.31
CA ARG A 65 -15.46 -0.65 27.75
C ARG A 65 -16.93 -0.46 28.12
N PRO A 66 -17.32 -0.81 29.35
CA PRO A 66 -18.68 -0.59 29.81
C PRO A 66 -18.91 0.89 30.13
N MET A 67 -20.15 1.37 29.99
CA MET A 67 -20.51 2.71 30.42
C MET A 67 -20.70 2.78 31.94
N ALA A 68 -19.87 3.59 32.62
CA ALA A 68 -19.86 3.65 34.08
C ALA A 68 -21.17 4.18 34.71
N SER A 69 -21.94 5.02 34.00
CA SER A 69 -23.20 5.57 34.51
C SER A 69 -24.32 4.53 34.60
N ASN A 70 -24.39 3.59 33.66
CA ASN A 70 -25.47 2.59 33.57
C ASN A 70 -24.99 1.17 33.92
N LEU A 71 -23.88 1.06 34.65
CA LEU A 71 -23.26 -0.21 35.01
C LEU A 71 -24.19 -1.17 35.79
N PRO A 72 -25.03 -0.70 36.75
CA PRO A 72 -25.99 -1.56 37.44
C PRO A 72 -27.02 -2.21 36.50
N ALA A 73 -27.56 -1.44 35.55
CA ALA A 73 -28.55 -1.92 34.58
C ALA A 73 -27.91 -2.92 33.59
N MET A 74 -26.72 -2.59 33.09
CA MET A 74 -25.94 -3.47 32.22
C MET A 74 -25.63 -4.81 32.91
N TYR A 75 -25.25 -4.78 34.19
CA TYR A 75 -24.96 -6.00 34.95
C TYR A 75 -26.20 -6.89 35.14
N GLN A 76 -27.37 -6.30 35.41
CA GLN A 76 -28.62 -7.07 35.54
C GLN A 76 -29.03 -7.75 34.23
N GLN A 77 -28.80 -7.08 33.09
CA GLN A 77 -29.22 -7.57 31.77
C GLN A 77 -28.20 -8.53 31.13
N LEU A 78 -26.91 -8.21 31.16
CA LEU A 78 -25.85 -8.93 30.46
C LEU A 78 -24.94 -9.77 31.39
N GLY A 79 -24.90 -9.45 32.68
CA GLY A 79 -23.98 -10.07 33.64
C GLY A 79 -22.57 -9.48 33.58
N LYS A 80 -21.62 -10.23 34.16
CA LYS A 80 -20.19 -9.83 34.20
C LYS A 80 -19.49 -10.05 32.86
N ASP A 81 -19.89 -11.09 32.12
CA ASP A 81 -19.22 -11.58 30.90
C ASP A 81 -19.93 -11.07 29.62
N TYR A 82 -20.28 -9.78 29.64
CA TYR A 82 -20.94 -9.10 28.52
C TYR A 82 -20.11 -9.14 27.23
N ASP A 83 -18.78 -9.12 27.37
CA ASP A 83 -17.84 -9.11 26.27
C ASP A 83 -17.76 -10.48 25.57
N GLU A 84 -17.99 -11.58 26.30
CA GLU A 84 -18.03 -12.93 25.74
C GLU A 84 -19.35 -13.24 25.05
N ARG A 85 -20.46 -12.78 25.63
CA ARG A 85 -21.79 -13.15 25.14
C ARG A 85 -22.30 -12.21 24.05
N VAL A 86 -22.16 -10.91 24.23
CA VAL A 86 -22.87 -9.91 23.41
C VAL A 86 -22.00 -9.35 22.29
N LEU A 87 -20.72 -9.05 22.56
CA LEU A 87 -19.84 -8.48 21.52
C LEU A 87 -19.72 -9.36 20.27
N PRO A 88 -19.50 -10.69 20.37
CA PRO A 88 -19.40 -11.53 19.16
C PRO A 88 -20.72 -11.58 18.39
N SER A 89 -21.87 -11.50 19.08
CA SER A 89 -23.18 -11.51 18.44
C SER A 89 -23.40 -10.25 17.60
N ILE A 90 -23.21 -9.07 18.19
CA ILE A 90 -23.39 -7.78 17.51
C ILE A 90 -22.38 -7.62 16.37
N VAL A 91 -21.11 -7.94 16.62
CA VAL A 91 -20.05 -7.83 15.61
C VAL A 91 -20.32 -8.75 14.43
N ASN A 92 -20.71 -9.99 14.67
CA ASN A 92 -21.01 -10.93 13.58
C ASN A 92 -22.26 -10.52 12.79
N GLU A 93 -23.30 -10.00 13.44
CA GLU A 93 -24.50 -9.48 12.76
C GLU A 93 -24.12 -8.33 11.82
N ILE A 94 -23.39 -7.34 12.32
CA ILE A 94 -23.07 -6.13 11.56
C ILE A 94 -22.04 -6.44 10.47
N LEU A 95 -21.03 -7.26 10.74
CA LEU A 95 -20.08 -7.67 9.71
C LEU A 95 -20.76 -8.38 8.56
N LYS A 96 -21.72 -9.28 8.84
CA LYS A 96 -22.52 -9.93 7.79
C LYS A 96 -23.32 -8.91 6.97
N SER A 97 -23.99 -7.97 7.64
CA SER A 97 -24.81 -6.94 6.99
C SER A 97 -23.99 -5.97 6.14
N VAL A 98 -22.82 -5.54 6.61
CA VAL A 98 -21.94 -4.60 5.89
C VAL A 98 -21.26 -5.31 4.72
N VAL A 99 -20.70 -6.51 4.94
CA VAL A 99 -19.94 -7.23 3.91
C VAL A 99 -20.83 -7.69 2.77
N ALA A 100 -22.10 -8.03 3.05
CA ALA A 100 -23.09 -8.35 2.02
C ALA A 100 -23.38 -7.19 1.04
N LYS A 101 -23.05 -5.94 1.41
CA LYS A 101 -23.24 -4.77 0.54
C LYS A 101 -22.08 -4.53 -0.43
N PHE A 102 -20.90 -5.08 -0.14
CA PHE A 102 -19.67 -4.84 -0.90
C PHE A 102 -19.22 -6.07 -1.68
N ASN A 103 -18.59 -5.81 -2.82
CA ASN A 103 -17.94 -6.84 -3.62
C ASN A 103 -16.61 -7.25 -3.00
N ALA A 104 -16.16 -8.48 -3.26
CA ALA A 104 -14.91 -9.00 -2.71
C ALA A 104 -13.69 -8.13 -3.07
N SER A 105 -13.64 -7.60 -4.29
CA SER A 105 -12.58 -6.68 -4.75
C SER A 105 -12.60 -5.32 -4.03
N GLN A 106 -13.79 -4.83 -3.65
CA GLN A 106 -13.97 -3.58 -2.93
C GLN A 106 -13.55 -3.69 -1.46
N LEU A 107 -13.68 -4.87 -0.86
CA LEU A 107 -13.23 -5.08 0.53
C LEU A 107 -11.70 -4.89 0.68
N ILE A 108 -10.94 -5.19 -0.39
CA ILE A 108 -9.49 -4.96 -0.44
C ILE A 108 -9.20 -3.49 -0.76
N THR A 109 -9.77 -2.98 -1.85
CA THR A 109 -9.40 -1.66 -2.41
C THR A 109 -10.00 -0.49 -1.63
N GLN A 110 -11.22 -0.63 -1.13
CA GLN A 110 -12.01 0.42 -0.45
C GLN A 110 -12.20 0.11 1.05
N ARG A 111 -11.23 -0.55 1.69
CA ARG A 111 -11.30 -0.97 3.09
C ARG A 111 -11.63 0.16 4.06
N ALA A 112 -11.11 1.38 3.82
CA ALA A 112 -11.39 2.55 4.66
C ALA A 112 -12.88 2.93 4.66
N GLN A 113 -13.55 2.81 3.52
CA GLN A 113 -14.98 3.07 3.40
C GLN A 113 -15.80 1.99 4.13
N VAL A 114 -15.42 0.72 3.99
CA VAL A 114 -16.03 -0.40 4.72
C VAL A 114 -15.91 -0.21 6.23
N LEU A 115 -14.73 0.19 6.73
CA LEU A 115 -14.50 0.50 8.14
C LEU A 115 -15.40 1.63 8.63
N LYS A 116 -15.55 2.71 7.86
CA LYS A 116 -16.42 3.83 8.24
C LYS A 116 -17.88 3.39 8.41
N TYR A 117 -18.39 2.57 7.49
CA TYR A 117 -19.75 2.03 7.60
C TYR A 117 -19.88 1.07 8.79
N ASN A 118 -18.94 0.13 8.93
CA ASN A 118 -18.93 -0.82 10.02
C ASN A 118 -18.90 -0.14 11.39
N ASN A 119 -18.05 0.88 11.56
CA ASN A 119 -17.94 1.61 12.81
C ASN A 119 -19.26 2.28 13.15
N ARG A 120 -19.87 3.01 12.20
CA ARG A 120 -21.16 3.68 12.44
C ARG A 120 -22.24 2.71 12.94
N GLU A 121 -22.43 1.59 12.25
CA GLU A 121 -23.45 0.61 12.61
C GLU A 121 -23.14 -0.06 13.97
N LEU A 122 -21.86 -0.38 14.24
CA LEU A 122 -21.42 -0.94 15.52
C LEU A 122 -21.63 0.03 16.68
N PHE A 123 -21.33 1.31 16.47
CA PHE A 123 -21.54 2.34 17.48
C PHE A 123 -23.02 2.49 17.84
N GLU A 124 -23.91 2.49 16.86
CA GLU A 124 -25.35 2.57 17.11
C GLU A 124 -25.85 1.35 17.89
N ARG A 125 -25.51 0.13 17.46
CA ARG A 125 -25.94 -1.08 18.16
C ARG A 125 -25.30 -1.26 19.54
N ALA A 126 -24.06 -0.81 19.75
CA ALA A 126 -23.40 -0.94 21.05
C ALA A 126 -24.03 -0.04 22.14
N LYS A 127 -24.60 1.11 21.74
CA LYS A 127 -25.29 2.03 22.66
C LYS A 127 -26.51 1.37 23.33
N ASP A 128 -27.27 0.56 22.60
CA ASP A 128 -28.45 -0.14 23.12
C ASP A 128 -28.10 -1.05 24.32
N PHE A 129 -26.87 -1.59 24.33
CA PHE A 129 -26.37 -2.46 25.40
C PHE A 129 -25.53 -1.72 26.45
N ASN A 130 -25.47 -0.39 26.42
CA ASN A 130 -24.65 0.45 27.31
C ASN A 130 -23.14 0.15 27.23
N ILE A 131 -22.65 -0.28 26.06
CA ILE A 131 -21.24 -0.56 25.80
C ILE A 131 -20.65 0.57 24.95
N ILE A 132 -19.47 1.04 25.33
CA ILE A 132 -18.73 2.05 24.57
C ILE A 132 -17.63 1.35 23.79
N LEU A 133 -17.61 1.58 22.48
CA LEU A 133 -16.51 1.16 21.61
C LEU A 133 -15.53 2.32 21.49
N ASP A 134 -14.26 2.14 21.87
CA ASP A 134 -13.26 3.19 21.73
C ASP A 134 -12.61 3.13 20.34
N ASP A 135 -12.37 1.93 19.82
CA ASP A 135 -11.78 1.70 18.50
C ASP A 135 -12.23 0.35 17.90
N VAL A 136 -12.38 0.31 16.59
CA VAL A 136 -12.71 -0.89 15.83
C VAL A 136 -11.85 -0.93 14.57
N ALA A 137 -11.06 -1.99 14.45
CA ALA A 137 -10.17 -2.21 13.33
C ALA A 137 -10.36 -3.60 12.75
N ILE A 138 -10.58 -3.71 11.45
CA ILE A 138 -10.41 -4.98 10.74
C ILE A 138 -8.93 -5.31 10.82
N THR A 139 -8.58 -6.48 11.33
CA THR A 139 -7.18 -6.94 11.46
C THR A 139 -6.78 -7.73 10.22
N GLU A 140 -7.58 -8.75 9.89
CA GLU A 140 -7.26 -9.75 8.89
C GLU A 140 -8.45 -9.94 7.96
N LEU A 141 -8.16 -10.05 6.67
CA LEU A 141 -9.16 -10.32 5.65
C LEU A 141 -8.56 -11.33 4.67
N SER A 142 -9.15 -12.53 4.62
CA SER A 142 -8.69 -13.63 3.79
C SER A 142 -9.82 -14.18 2.90
N PHE A 143 -9.45 -14.46 1.65
CA PHE A 143 -10.29 -15.10 0.65
C PHE A 143 -9.84 -16.55 0.44
N SER A 144 -10.62 -17.35 -0.30
CA SER A 144 -10.15 -18.66 -0.76
C SER A 144 -8.90 -18.49 -1.63
N SER A 145 -7.95 -19.41 -1.51
CA SER A 145 -6.70 -19.39 -2.29
C SER A 145 -6.95 -19.37 -3.80
N GLN A 146 -7.99 -20.08 -4.25
CA GLN A 146 -8.44 -20.11 -5.65
C GLN A 146 -8.90 -18.72 -6.14
N TYR A 147 -9.59 -17.95 -5.30
CA TYR A 147 -10.03 -16.60 -5.66
C TYR A 147 -8.84 -15.64 -5.77
N THR A 148 -7.92 -15.69 -4.80
CA THR A 148 -6.69 -14.87 -4.84
C THR A 148 -5.87 -15.16 -6.09
N ALA A 149 -5.65 -16.45 -6.41
CA ALA A 149 -4.93 -16.85 -7.63
C ALA A 149 -5.62 -16.35 -8.91
N ALA A 150 -6.95 -16.42 -8.98
CA ALA A 150 -7.71 -15.91 -10.12
C ALA A 150 -7.63 -14.38 -10.26
N VAL A 151 -7.60 -13.64 -9.14
CA VAL A 151 -7.44 -12.18 -9.15
C VAL A 151 -6.04 -11.79 -9.58
N GLU A 152 -5.01 -12.46 -9.06
CA GLU A 152 -3.61 -12.24 -9.44
C GLU A 152 -3.41 -12.54 -10.94
N ALA A 153 -3.93 -13.67 -11.44
CA ALA A 153 -3.87 -14.01 -12.85
C ALA A 153 -4.55 -12.95 -13.73
N LYS A 154 -5.70 -12.41 -13.31
CA LYS A 154 -6.37 -11.31 -14.01
C LYS A 154 -5.52 -10.03 -14.01
N GLN A 155 -4.85 -9.71 -12.90
CA GLN A 155 -3.97 -8.54 -12.82
C GLN A 155 -2.76 -8.68 -13.74
N VAL A 156 -2.14 -9.87 -13.78
CA VAL A 156 -1.02 -10.16 -14.70
C VAL A 156 -1.47 -10.01 -16.14
N ALA A 157 -2.59 -10.64 -16.53
CA ALA A 157 -3.12 -10.54 -17.88
C ALA A 157 -3.48 -9.09 -18.27
N GLN A 158 -4.06 -8.30 -17.34
CA GLN A 158 -4.34 -6.88 -17.57
C GLN A 158 -3.06 -6.06 -17.76
N GLN A 159 -2.03 -6.32 -16.94
CA GLN A 159 -0.75 -5.63 -17.06
C GLN A 159 -0.04 -5.99 -18.37
N GLU A 160 -0.07 -7.26 -18.77
CA GLU A 160 0.48 -7.72 -20.05
C GLU A 160 -0.24 -7.08 -21.24
N ALA A 161 -1.58 -7.00 -21.20
CA ALA A 161 -2.36 -6.32 -22.22
C ALA A 161 -1.99 -4.83 -22.31
N GLN A 162 -1.85 -4.13 -21.18
CA GLN A 162 -1.42 -2.73 -21.15
C GLN A 162 0.00 -2.55 -21.72
N ARG A 163 0.92 -3.46 -21.38
CA ARG A 163 2.30 -3.45 -21.93
C ARG A 163 2.32 -3.68 -23.43
N ALA A 164 1.52 -4.62 -23.93
CA ALA A 164 1.40 -4.90 -25.36
C ALA A 164 0.85 -3.68 -26.12
N GLN A 165 -0.17 -3.00 -25.58
CA GLN A 165 -0.68 -1.75 -26.14
C GLN A 165 0.42 -0.67 -26.20
N PHE A 166 1.17 -0.49 -25.11
CA PHE A 166 2.28 0.46 -25.07
C PHE A 166 3.38 0.14 -26.08
N TYR A 167 3.68 -1.14 -26.31
CA TYR A 167 4.67 -1.57 -27.29
C TYR A 167 4.22 -1.25 -28.72
N VAL A 168 2.96 -1.52 -29.04
CA VAL A 168 2.37 -1.18 -30.35
C VAL A 168 2.38 0.34 -30.57
N GLU A 169 2.03 1.11 -29.55
CA GLU A 169 2.06 2.57 -29.63
C GLU A 169 3.47 3.10 -29.83
N LYS A 170 4.45 2.59 -29.07
CA LYS A 170 5.87 2.91 -29.26
C LYS A 170 6.34 2.60 -30.68
N ALA A 171 6.01 1.42 -31.20
CA ALA A 171 6.38 1.03 -32.56
C ALA A 171 5.78 1.97 -33.63
N LYS A 172 4.54 2.44 -33.43
CA LYS A 172 3.92 3.46 -34.31
C LYS A 172 4.64 4.79 -34.22
N GLN A 173 5.03 5.23 -33.03
CA GLN A 173 5.78 6.48 -32.86
C GLN A 173 7.17 6.39 -33.51
N ASP A 174 7.88 5.28 -33.31
CA ASP A 174 9.19 5.03 -33.92
C ASP A 174 9.09 5.00 -35.46
N GLN A 175 8.03 4.41 -36.00
CA GLN A 175 7.76 4.41 -37.44
C GLN A 175 7.54 5.83 -37.97
N ARG A 176 6.68 6.62 -37.30
CA ARG A 176 6.42 8.01 -37.67
C ARG A 176 7.69 8.85 -37.60
N GLN A 177 8.50 8.68 -36.56
CA GLN A 177 9.79 9.36 -36.43
C GLN A 177 10.73 9.04 -37.59
N LYS A 178 10.81 7.78 -38.04
CA LYS A 178 11.62 7.38 -39.20
C LYS A 178 11.12 7.98 -40.51
N ILE A 179 9.80 8.04 -40.73
CA ILE A 179 9.21 8.65 -41.93
C ILE A 179 9.54 10.15 -41.96
N ILE A 180 9.28 10.85 -40.86
CA ILE A 180 9.56 12.30 -40.73
C ILE A 180 11.05 12.58 -40.93
N GLN A 181 11.93 11.74 -40.37
CA GLN A 181 13.37 11.87 -40.54
C GLN A 181 13.79 11.67 -42.00
N ALA A 182 13.28 10.64 -42.68
CA ALA A 182 13.59 10.36 -44.08
C ALA A 182 13.07 11.47 -45.02
N GLU A 183 11.87 11.99 -44.76
CA GLU A 183 11.29 13.12 -45.48
C GLU A 183 12.14 14.38 -45.29
N GLY A 184 12.51 14.69 -44.03
CA GLY A 184 13.38 15.81 -43.71
C GLY A 184 14.76 15.71 -44.36
N GLU A 185 15.35 14.52 -44.42
CA GLU A 185 16.62 14.26 -45.12
C GLU A 185 16.48 14.39 -46.64
N ALA A 186 15.41 13.87 -47.23
CA ALA A 186 15.15 13.97 -48.67
C ALA A 186 14.95 15.43 -49.09
N GLU A 187 14.20 16.22 -48.31
CA GLU A 187 13.98 17.64 -48.56
C GLU A 187 15.27 18.45 -48.37
N ALA A 188 16.03 18.18 -47.30
CA ALA A 188 17.35 18.77 -47.09
C ALA A 188 18.33 18.45 -48.23
N ALA A 189 18.35 17.21 -48.73
CA ALA A 189 19.19 16.80 -49.84
C ALA A 189 18.80 17.51 -51.15
N LYS A 190 17.50 17.67 -51.43
CA LYS A 190 17.02 18.44 -52.58
C LYS A 190 17.47 19.90 -52.51
N MET A 191 17.30 20.55 -51.35
CA MET A 191 17.74 21.93 -51.13
C MET A 191 19.26 22.07 -51.28
N LEU A 192 20.04 21.15 -50.69
CA LEU A 192 21.49 21.11 -50.85
C LEU A 192 21.91 20.91 -52.30
N GLY A 193 21.26 20.01 -53.04
CA GLY A 193 21.52 19.78 -54.46
C GLY A 193 21.32 21.06 -55.27
N GLN A 194 20.20 21.76 -55.06
CA GLN A 194 19.94 23.05 -55.71
C GLN A 194 21.00 24.11 -55.36
N ALA A 195 21.43 24.18 -54.09
CA ALA A 195 22.45 25.11 -53.65
C ALA A 195 23.83 24.80 -54.26
N VAL A 196 24.18 23.53 -54.40
CA VAL A 196 25.43 23.06 -55.04
C VAL A 196 25.45 23.39 -56.52
N THR A 197 24.34 23.16 -57.24
CA THR A 197 24.25 23.50 -58.67
C THR A 197 24.41 25.00 -58.91
N LYS A 198 23.91 25.84 -58.00
CA LYS A 198 24.08 27.31 -58.07
C LYS A 198 25.53 27.75 -57.83
N ASN A 199 26.29 27.06 -56.98
CA ASN A 199 27.65 27.46 -56.60
C ASN A 199 28.64 26.26 -56.58
N PRO A 200 29.39 26.01 -57.68
CA PRO A 200 30.32 24.87 -57.75
C PRO A 200 31.50 24.95 -56.75
N GLY A 201 31.79 26.14 -56.20
CA GLY A 201 32.77 26.33 -55.14
C GLY A 201 32.41 25.64 -53.81
N TYR A 202 31.12 25.37 -53.56
CA TYR A 202 30.65 24.79 -52.31
C TYR A 202 31.14 23.35 -52.10
N LEU A 203 31.18 22.54 -53.16
CA LEU A 203 31.72 21.17 -53.14
C LEU A 203 33.22 21.16 -52.76
N LYS A 204 34.00 22.09 -53.30
CA LYS A 204 35.44 22.22 -52.98
C LYS A 204 35.63 22.56 -51.50
N LEU A 205 34.84 23.51 -50.97
CA LEU A 205 34.90 23.88 -49.56
C LEU A 205 34.51 22.71 -48.63
N ARG A 206 33.47 21.94 -48.99
CA ARG A 206 33.06 20.76 -48.21
C ARG A 206 34.13 19.67 -48.20
N ARG A 207 34.81 19.42 -49.33
CA ARG A 207 35.94 18.46 -49.39
C ARG A 207 37.07 18.89 -48.45
N ILE A 208 37.43 20.17 -48.45
CA ILE A 208 38.48 20.70 -47.57
C ILE A 208 38.08 20.52 -46.09
N ARG A 209 36.83 20.83 -45.72
CA ARG A 209 36.35 20.64 -44.34
C ARG A 209 36.30 19.17 -43.92
N ALA A 210 35.87 18.27 -44.82
CA ALA A 210 35.90 16.83 -44.55
C ALA A 210 37.33 16.34 -44.29
N ALA A 211 38.29 16.76 -45.12
CA ALA A 211 39.71 16.46 -44.93
C ALA A 211 40.25 17.01 -43.61
N GLN A 212 39.90 18.26 -43.23
CA GLN A 212 40.27 18.84 -41.94
C GLN A 212 39.68 18.05 -40.76
N ASN A 213 38.44 17.58 -40.86
CA ASN A 213 37.81 16.78 -39.80
C ASN A 213 38.46 15.40 -39.66
N ILE A 214 38.78 14.74 -40.78
CA ILE A 214 39.52 13.48 -40.78
C ILE A 214 40.92 13.68 -40.19
N ALA A 215 41.62 14.76 -40.56
CA ALA A 215 42.93 15.08 -40.00
C ALA A 215 42.86 15.30 -38.48
N LYS A 216 41.81 15.98 -37.99
CA LYS A 216 41.56 16.15 -36.57
C LYS A 216 41.33 14.81 -35.87
N THR A 217 40.42 13.96 -36.34
CA THR A 217 40.16 12.65 -35.71
C THR A 217 41.38 11.74 -35.70
N VAL A 218 42.16 11.72 -36.79
CA VAL A 218 43.43 10.97 -36.87
C VAL A 218 44.46 11.51 -35.88
N SER A 219 44.61 12.83 -35.77
CA SER A 219 45.52 13.44 -34.79
C SER A 219 45.16 13.09 -33.35
N THR A 220 43.85 13.07 -33.02
CA THR A 220 43.35 12.70 -31.69
C THR A 220 43.58 11.22 -31.40
N LEU A 221 43.34 10.34 -32.38
CA LEU A 221 43.64 8.92 -32.25
C LEU A 221 45.13 8.65 -32.07
N LEU A 222 46.01 9.30 -32.85
CA LEU A 222 47.47 9.21 -32.72
C LEU A 222 47.94 9.70 -31.35
N HIS A 223 47.36 10.78 -30.84
CA HIS A 223 47.64 11.26 -29.49
C HIS A 223 47.26 10.20 -28.45
N CYS A 224 46.06 9.62 -28.55
CA CYS A 224 45.57 8.62 -27.61
C CYS A 224 46.40 7.31 -27.65
N LEU A 225 46.81 6.88 -28.84
CA LEU A 225 47.68 5.72 -29.05
C LEU A 225 49.09 5.96 -28.51
N ARG A 226 49.66 7.14 -28.74
CA ARG A 226 50.98 7.51 -28.22
C ARG A 226 50.99 7.52 -26.69
N LEU A 227 49.94 8.01 -26.05
CA LEU A 227 49.79 7.93 -24.59
C LEU A 227 49.68 6.48 -24.10
N ARG A 228 48.89 5.64 -24.79
CA ARG A 228 48.71 4.22 -24.43
C ARG A 228 49.98 3.40 -24.61
N PHE A 229 50.75 3.66 -25.68
CA PHE A 229 52.03 3.01 -25.94
C PHE A 229 53.13 3.48 -24.98
N CYS A 230 53.15 4.77 -24.64
CA CYS A 230 54.06 5.31 -23.63
C CYS A 230 53.77 4.71 -22.25
N PHE A 231 52.50 4.55 -21.88
CA PHE A 231 52.09 3.90 -20.63
C PHE A 231 52.54 2.43 -20.54
N VAL A 232 52.38 1.65 -21.61
CA VAL A 232 52.86 0.25 -21.70
C VAL A 232 54.38 0.17 -21.60
N LEU A 233 55.11 1.07 -22.26
CA LEU A 233 56.58 1.12 -22.19
C LEU A 233 57.11 1.58 -20.83
N THR A 234 56.39 2.46 -20.12
CA THR A 234 56.75 2.84 -18.74
C THR A 234 56.51 1.71 -17.75
N LEU A 235 55.46 0.90 -17.97
CA LEU A 235 55.16 -0.29 -17.15
C LEU A 235 56.22 -1.39 -17.30
N SER A 236 56.82 -1.57 -18.48
CA SER A 236 57.86 -2.60 -18.70
C SER A 236 59.22 -2.28 -18.06
N LYS A 237 59.44 -1.02 -17.65
CA LYS A 237 60.69 -0.53 -17.02
C LYS A 237 60.67 -0.53 -15.49
N ILE A 238 59.54 -0.85 -14.86
CA ILE A 238 59.40 -0.93 -13.40
C ILE A 238 59.51 -2.42 -13.00
N PRO A 239 60.56 -2.85 -12.26
CA PRO A 239 60.82 -4.26 -11.99
C PRO A 239 59.76 -4.97 -11.14
N GLU A 240 58.89 -4.25 -10.42
CA GLU A 240 57.86 -4.85 -9.56
C GLU A 240 56.54 -5.22 -10.26
N MET A 241 56.36 -4.87 -11.54
CA MET A 241 55.09 -5.06 -12.27
C MET A 241 55.23 -6.02 -13.46
N ARG A 242 56.10 -7.03 -13.37
CA ARG A 242 56.13 -8.13 -14.36
C ARG A 242 55.06 -9.20 -14.17
N ALA A 243 54.32 -9.18 -13.06
CA ALA A 243 53.33 -10.22 -12.73
C ALA A 243 51.88 -9.93 -13.19
N LEU A 244 51.58 -8.74 -13.72
CA LEU A 244 50.20 -8.32 -14.06
C LEU A 244 50.00 -7.89 -15.51
N ALA A 245 51.00 -8.06 -16.38
CA ALA A 245 50.93 -7.60 -17.78
C ALA A 245 50.64 -8.72 -18.81
N PHE A 246 50.33 -9.93 -18.34
CA PHE A 246 49.96 -11.08 -19.19
C PHE A 246 48.72 -11.78 -18.60
N GLU A 247 47.60 -11.07 -18.56
CA GLU A 247 46.23 -11.62 -18.58
C GLU A 247 45.30 -10.64 -19.30
#